data_AF-A0A7Y5SLF5-F1
#
_entry.id   AF-A0A7Y5SLF5-F1
#
_cell.length_a   1.000
_cell.length_b   1.000
_cell.length_c   1.000
_cell.angle_alpha   90.00
_cell.angle_beta   90.00
_cell.angle_gamma   90.00
#
_symmetry.space_group_name_H-M   'P 1'
#
loop_
_entity.id
_entity.type
_entity.pdbx_description
1 polymer ?
#
loop_
_entity_poly.entity_id
_entity_poly.type
_entity_poly.pdbx_seq_one_letter_code
_entity_poly.pdbx_strand_id
1 'polypeptide(L)' 'MLNPQQVVDRYFLESRCQLLEIAATLDRYDLASRENGTAGADDPRWERLYQSLEILADRGATPDRAERLLKLFSDPAL' A
#
# COMPACT_ATOMS: atom_id res chain seq x y z
N MET A 1 23.26 11.52 5.68
CA MET A 1 22.23 10.85 4.85
C MET A 1 22.88 9.73 4.07
N LEU A 2 22.16 8.63 3.84
CA LEU A 2 22.62 7.57 2.94
C LEU A 2 22.60 8.09 1.50
N ASN A 3 23.55 7.63 0.68
CA ASN A 3 23.47 7.85 -0.77
C ASN A 3 22.42 6.89 -1.40
N PRO A 4 22.03 7.10 -2.68
CA PRO A 4 21.00 6.27 -3.31
C PRO A 4 21.30 4.75 -3.28
N GLN A 5 22.54 4.34 -3.53
CA GLN A 5 22.93 2.93 -3.51
C GLN A 5 22.80 2.34 -2.10
N GLN A 6 23.26 3.09 -1.08
CA GLN A 6 23.17 2.68 0.33
C GLN A 6 21.72 2.55 0.81
N VAL A 7 20.78 3.33 0.25
CA VAL A 7 19.33 3.17 0.53
C VAL A 7 18.84 1.83 -0.03
N VAL A 8 19.15 1.53 -1.30
CA VAL A 8 18.74 0.27 -1.94
C VAL A 8 19.34 -0.92 -1.19
N ASP A 9 20.65 -0.91 -0.94
CA ASP A 9 21.34 -2.02 -0.26
C ASP A 9 20.75 -2.29 1.13
N ARG A 10 20.34 -1.25 1.85
CA ARG A 10 19.82 -1.36 3.20
C ARG A 10 18.36 -1.81 3.26
N TYR A 11 17.52 -1.35 2.35
CA TYR A 11 16.05 -1.48 2.49
C TYR A 11 15.36 -2.32 1.43
N PHE A 12 16.06 -2.73 0.35
CA PHE A 12 15.41 -3.42 -0.78
C PHE A 12 14.75 -4.74 -0.39
N LEU A 13 15.43 -5.60 0.38
CA LEU A 13 14.89 -6.90 0.76
C LEU A 13 13.66 -6.77 1.65
N GLU A 14 13.70 -5.88 2.65
CA GLU A 14 12.57 -5.61 3.52
C GLU A 14 11.39 -5.02 2.74
N SER A 15 11.63 -4.01 1.90
CA SER A 15 10.61 -3.39 1.06
C SER A 15 9.96 -4.42 0.12
N ARG A 16 10.76 -5.33 -0.46
CA ARG A 16 10.26 -6.41 -1.31
C ARG A 16 9.37 -7.37 -0.54
N CYS A 17 9.74 -7.75 0.68
CA CYS A 17 8.90 -8.59 1.52
C CYS A 17 7.56 -7.91 1.84
N GLN A 18 7.58 -6.63 2.22
CA GLN A 18 6.37 -5.85 2.48
C GLN A 18 5.44 -5.79 1.26
N LEU A 19 6.00 -5.59 0.06
CA LEU A 19 5.22 -5.60 -1.18
C LEU A 19 4.57 -6.97 -1.45
N LEU A 20 5.27 -8.07 -1.20
CA LEU A 20 4.73 -9.42 -1.36
C LEU A 20 3.59 -9.70 -0.37
N GLU A 21 3.71 -9.24 0.88
CA GLU A 21 2.65 -9.39 1.87
C GLU A 21 1.40 -8.59 1.50
N ILE A 22 1.56 -7.38 0.95
CA ILE A 22 0.45 -6.59 0.42
C ILE A 22 -0.21 -7.33 -0.75
N ALA A 23 0.57 -7.81 -1.72
CA ALA A 23 0.04 -8.55 -2.87
C ALA A 23 -0.75 -9.81 -2.44
N ALA A 24 -0.18 -10.62 -1.53
CA ALA A 24 -0.84 -11.80 -1.00
C ALA A 24 -2.13 -11.46 -0.23
N THR A 25 -2.19 -10.29 0.41
CA THR A 25 -3.41 -9.80 1.07
C THR A 25 -4.49 -9.45 0.05
N LEU A 26 -4.13 -8.79 -1.05
CA LEU A 26 -5.04 -8.50 -2.16
C LEU A 26 -5.59 -9.78 -2.79
N ASP A 27 -4.72 -10.76 -3.09
CA ASP A 27 -5.12 -12.05 -3.67
C ASP A 27 -6.12 -12.81 -2.78
N ARG A 28 -5.89 -12.82 -1.46
CA ARG A 28 -6.80 -13.47 -0.50
C ARG A 28 -8.15 -12.80 -0.45
N TYR A 29 -8.20 -11.47 -0.52
CA TYR A 29 -9.46 -10.73 -0.56
C TYR A 29 -10.24 -11.03 -1.83
N ASP A 30 -9.59 -10.99 -2.99
CA ASP A 30 -10.21 -11.31 -4.28
C ASP A 30 -10.76 -12.74 -4.31
N LEU A 31 -10.01 -13.70 -3.75
CA LEU A 31 -10.46 -15.08 -3.61
C LEU A 31 -11.70 -15.16 -2.71
N ALA A 32 -11.65 -14.54 -1.52
CA ALA A 32 -12.76 -14.56 -0.57
C ALA A 32 -14.03 -13.91 -1.13
N SER A 33 -13.90 -12.83 -1.91
CA SER A 33 -15.03 -12.16 -2.56
C SER A 33 -15.68 -13.04 -3.64
N ARG A 34 -14.88 -13.81 -4.39
CA ARG A 34 -15.41 -14.77 -5.38
C ARG A 34 -16.16 -15.92 -4.73
N GLU A 35 -15.66 -16.44 -3.61
CA GLU A 35 -16.24 -17.61 -2.93
C GLU A 35 -17.53 -17.29 -2.15
N ASN A 36 -17.60 -16.12 -1.51
CA ASN A 36 -18.71 -15.78 -0.60
C ASN A 36 -19.85 -14.99 -1.26
N GLY A 37 -19.72 -14.64 -2.55
CA GLY A 37 -20.78 -13.95 -3.32
C GLY A 37 -21.09 -12.53 -2.87
N THR A 38 -20.59 -12.11 -1.72
CA THR A 38 -20.44 -10.72 -1.35
C THR A 38 -19.24 -10.17 -2.13
N ALA A 39 -19.54 -9.42 -3.20
CA ALA A 39 -18.66 -8.30 -3.49
C ALA A 39 -18.51 -7.56 -2.17
N GLY A 40 -17.31 -7.53 -1.58
CA GLY A 40 -17.00 -6.67 -0.44
C GLY A 40 -17.03 -5.19 -0.83
N ALA A 41 -17.92 -4.85 -1.77
CA ALA A 41 -18.24 -3.54 -2.25
C ALA A 41 -18.57 -2.72 -1.01
N ASP A 42 -17.78 -1.66 -0.83
CA ASP A 42 -17.96 -0.63 0.18
C ASP A 42 -17.26 -0.84 1.52
N ASP A 43 -16.20 -1.65 1.63
CA ASP A 43 -15.22 -1.40 2.71
C ASP A 43 -14.25 -0.28 2.27
N PRO A 44 -14.41 0.96 2.76
CA PRO A 44 -13.54 2.07 2.38
C PRO A 44 -12.09 1.86 2.82
N ARG A 45 -11.80 0.93 3.74
CA ARG A 45 -10.42 0.57 4.09
C ARG A 45 -9.72 -0.11 2.91
N TRP A 46 -10.44 -0.85 2.09
CA TRP A 46 -9.90 -1.53 0.91
C TRP A 46 -9.53 -0.52 -0.18
N GLU A 47 -10.41 0.46 -0.40
CA GLU A 47 -10.14 1.57 -1.31
C GLU A 47 -8.91 2.39 -0.87
N ARG A 48 -8.75 2.64 0.43
CA ARG A 48 -7.53 3.31 0.96
C ARG A 48 -6.24 2.50 0.70
N LEU A 49 -6.29 1.17 0.61
CA LEU A 49 -5.11 0.37 0.25
C LEU A 49 -4.71 0.62 -1.21
N TYR A 50 -5.66 0.68 -2.15
CA TYR A 50 -5.35 1.00 -3.54
C TYR A 50 -4.81 2.44 -3.69
N GLN A 51 -5.42 3.41 -3.02
CA GLN A 51 -4.92 4.79 -2.99
C GLN A 51 -3.50 4.88 -2.39
N SER A 52 -3.19 4.04 -1.40
CA SER A 52 -1.82 3.94 -0.85
C SER A 52 -0.82 3.46 -1.91
N LEU A 53 -1.20 2.47 -2.73
CA LEU A 53 -0.34 1.98 -3.81
C LEU A 53 -0.06 3.06 -4.86
N GLU A 54 -1.07 3.87 -5.20
CA GLU A 54 -0.90 5.01 -6.11
C GLU A 54 0.09 6.04 -5.56
N ILE A 55 -0.04 6.41 -4.28
CA ILE A 55 0.90 7.33 -3.62
C ILE A 55 2.33 6.76 -3.63
N LEU A 56 2.49 5.46 -3.36
CA LEU A 56 3.80 4.82 -3.33
C LEU A 56 4.43 4.70 -4.73
N ALA A 57 3.63 4.47 -5.76
CA ALA A 57 4.09 4.29 -7.14
C ALA A 57 4.46 5.59 -7.86
N ASP A 58 3.99 6.75 -7.37
CA ASP A 58 4.28 8.07 -7.92
C ASP A 58 5.80 8.31 -7.92
N ARG A 59 6.43 8.30 -9.10
CA ARG A 59 7.88 8.52 -9.28
C ARG A 59 8.27 10.00 -9.27
N GLY A 60 7.31 10.91 -9.47
CA GLY A 60 7.51 12.36 -9.46
C GLY A 60 7.34 12.98 -8.08
N ALA A 61 6.86 12.20 -7.09
CA ALA A 61 6.61 12.72 -5.75
C ALA A 61 7.88 13.24 -5.07
N THR A 62 7.65 14.34 -4.36
CA THR A 62 8.48 14.82 -3.26
C THR A 62 8.77 13.70 -2.24
N PRO A 63 9.77 13.85 -1.35
CA PRO A 63 10.10 12.86 -0.34
C PRO A 63 9.07 12.81 0.82
N ASP A 64 7.77 12.86 0.50
CA ASP A 64 6.64 13.03 1.42
C ASP A 64 5.63 11.87 1.39
N ARG A 65 5.94 10.78 0.66
CA ARG A 65 5.05 9.61 0.52
C ARG A 65 4.56 9.09 1.88
N ALA A 66 5.44 9.02 2.87
CA ALA A 66 5.07 8.60 4.22
C ALA A 66 4.05 9.55 4.87
N GLU A 67 4.21 10.87 4.73
CA GLU A 67 3.25 11.86 5.23
C GLU A 67 1.91 11.75 4.52
N ARG A 68 1.93 11.58 3.18
CA ARG A 68 0.72 11.40 2.37
C ARG A 68 -0.04 10.14 2.78
N LEU A 69 0.65 9.02 2.99
CA LEU A 69 0.07 7.78 3.53
C LEU A 69 -0.54 8.01 4.92
N LEU A 70 0.21 8.66 5.83
CA LEU A 70 -0.29 8.96 7.17
C LEU A 70 -1.57 9.79 7.12
N LYS A 71 -1.62 10.84 6.29
CA LYS A 71 -2.82 11.66 6.11
C LYS A 71 -3.99 10.86 5.56
N LEU A 72 -3.75 10.00 4.57
CA LEU A 72 -4.78 9.11 4.01
C LEU A 72 -5.43 8.21 5.08
N PHE A 73 -4.65 7.71 6.05
CA PHE A 73 -5.18 6.89 7.15
C PHE A 73 -5.64 7.69 8.37
N SER A 74 -5.31 8.98 8.47
CA SER A 74 -5.71 9.84 9.59
C SER A 74 -7.04 10.55 9.36
N ASP A 75 -7.61 10.48 8.15
CA ASP A 75 -8.91 11.05 7.85
C ASP A 75 -10.02 10.32 8.63
N PRO A 76 -10.71 10.99 9.58
CA PRO A 76 -11.74 10.41 10.43
C PRO A 76 -13.09 10.21 9.73
N ALA A 77 -13.20 10.42 8.41
CA ALA A 77 -14.40 10.09 7.64
C ALA A 77 -14.59 8.56 7.55
N LEU A 78 -15.00 7.97 8.67
CA LEU A 78 -15.67 6.68 8.88
C LEU A 78 -16.44 6.76 10.22
#